data_AF-A0A917AFL3-F1
#
_entry.id   AF-A0A917AFL3-F1
#
_cell.length_a   1.000
_cell.length_b   1.000
_cell.length_c   1.000
_cell.angle_alpha   90.00
_cell.angle_beta   90.00
_cell.angle_gamma   90.00
#
_symmetry.space_group_name_H-M   'P 1'
#
loop_
_entity.id
_entity.type
_entity.pdbx_description
1 polymer ?
#
loop_
_entity_poly.entity_id
_entity_poly.type
_entity_poly.pdbx_seq_one_letter_code
_entity_poly.pdbx_strand_id
1 'polypeptide(L)' 'MCISIEALVLFLSFLPQDRILIAEDRVIVNADIGRVVYEPTGDLWCAERPRSEEMLEVVFE' A
#
# COMPACT_ATOMS: atom_id res chain seq x y z
N MET A 1 7.30 -6.32 5.07
CA MET A 1 7.65 -7.15 3.91
C MET A 1 8.96 -6.62 3.34
N CYS A 2 10.03 -7.42 3.29
CA CYS A 2 11.27 -7.05 2.61
C CYS A 2 11.19 -7.56 1.18
N ILE A 3 11.48 -6.70 0.22
CA ILE A 3 11.43 -7.00 -1.20
C ILE A 3 12.81 -6.79 -1.80
N SER A 4 13.18 -7.58 -2.81
CA SER A 4 14.44 -7.37 -3.52
C SER A 4 14.45 -5.97 -4.14
N ILE A 5 15.61 -5.47 -4.54
CA ILE A 5 15.68 -4.17 -5.20
C ILE A 5 14.82 -4.18 -6.47
N GLU A 6 14.84 -5.27 -7.23
CA GLU A 6 14.01 -5.45 -8.44
C GLU A 6 12.52 -5.45 -8.09
N ALA A 7 12.13 -6.15 -7.02
CA ALA A 7 10.75 -6.18 -6.55
C ALA A 7 10.32 -4.84 -5.93
N LEU A 8 11.23 -4.07 -5.30
CA LEU A 8 10.99 -2.71 -4.84
C LEU A 8 10.76 -1.78 -6.02
N VAL A 9 11.62 -1.83 -7.03
CA VAL A 9 11.45 -1.04 -8.25
C VAL A 9 10.13 -1.38 -8.92
N LEU A 10 9.78 -2.67 -9.04
CA LEU A 10 8.49 -3.09 -9.57
C LEU A 10 7.33 -2.59 -8.70
N PHE A 11 7.40 -2.75 -7.39
CA PHE A 11 6.38 -2.25 -6.46
C PHE A 11 6.18 -0.74 -6.57
N LEU A 12 7.26 0.03 -6.53
CA LEU A 12 7.23 1.49 -6.68
C LEU A 12 6.71 1.89 -8.07
N SER A 13 6.94 1.08 -9.11
CA SER A 13 6.38 1.33 -10.44
C SER A 13 4.86 1.19 -10.50
N PHE A 14 4.24 0.48 -9.55
CA PHE A 14 2.79 0.37 -9.43
C PHE A 14 2.18 1.49 -8.58
N LEU A 15 3.00 2.31 -7.92
CA LEU A 15 2.55 3.36 -7.02
C LEU A 15 2.54 4.75 -7.69
N PRO A 16 1.57 5.61 -7.34
CA PRO A 16 1.61 7.00 -7.76
C PRO A 16 2.84 7.72 -7.20
N GLN A 17 3.52 8.51 -8.03
CA GLN A 17 4.79 9.14 -7.66
C GLN A 17 4.64 10.15 -6.52
N ASP A 18 3.48 10.78 -6.38
CA ASP A 18 3.14 11.69 -5.28
C ASP A 18 2.95 10.98 -3.93
N ARG A 19 2.76 9.66 -3.94
CA ARG A 19 2.80 8.83 -2.73
C ARG A 19 4.22 8.44 -2.35
N ILE A 20 5.21 8.70 -3.20
CA ILE A 20 6.59 8.26 -3.02
C ILE A 20 7.46 9.48 -2.74
N LEU A 21 8.09 9.52 -1.56
CA LEU A 21 9.10 10.51 -1.22
C LEU A 21 10.46 9.83 -1.14
N ILE A 22 11.43 10.34 -1.89
CA ILE A 22 12.81 9.83 -1.89
C ILE A 22 13.65 10.76 -1.01
N ALA A 23 14.17 10.23 0.10
CA ALA A 23 15.13 10.89 0.97
C ALA A 23 16.55 10.32 0.75
N GLU A 24 17.56 10.94 1.35
CA GLU A 24 18.97 10.57 1.13
C GLU A 24 19.28 9.10 1.49
N ASP A 25 18.62 8.55 2.50
CA ASP A 25 18.86 7.22 3.05
C ASP A 25 17.63 6.28 2.96
N ARG A 26 16.49 6.74 2.44
CA ARG A 26 15.24 5.97 2.44
C ARG A 26 14.23 6.38 1.36
N VAL A 27 13.28 5.50 1.08
CA VAL A 27 12.08 5.77 0.29
C VAL A 27 10.86 5.66 1.21
N ILE A 28 10.00 6.67 1.21
CA ILE A 28 8.77 6.75 2.01
C ILE A 28 7.58 6.59 1.07
N VAL A 29 6.67 5.68 1.40
CA VAL A 29 5.42 5.45 0.65
C VAL A 29 4.23 5.82 1.54
N ASN A 30 3.50 6.84 1.14
CA ASN A 30 2.28 7.30 1.82
C ASN A 30 1.09 6.44 1.39
N ALA A 31 0.71 5.48 2.22
CA ALA A 31 -0.50 4.69 2.01
C ALA A 31 -1.73 5.40 2.59
N ASP A 32 -2.86 5.32 1.90
CA ASP A 32 -4.14 5.66 2.51
C ASP A 32 -4.51 4.59 3.53
N ILE A 33 -5.01 5.07 4.66
CA ILE A 33 -5.39 4.26 5.80
C ILE A 33 -6.84 3.75 5.48
N GLY A 34 -7.03 2.53 4.93
CA GLY A 34 -8.36 1.92 4.64
C GLY A 34 -8.37 0.39 4.32
N ARG A 35 -9.45 -0.34 4.64
CA ARG A 35 -9.53 -1.83 4.54
C ARG A 35 -9.91 -2.33 3.13
N VAL A 36 -9.09 -3.22 2.56
CA VAL A 36 -9.39 -3.99 1.34
C VAL A 36 -9.51 -5.48 1.72
N VAL A 37 -10.65 -6.13 1.49
CA VAL A 37 -10.88 -7.54 1.88
C VAL A 37 -11.07 -8.41 0.64
N TYR A 38 -10.15 -9.30 0.26
CA TYR A 38 -10.34 -10.14 -0.94
C TYR A 38 -11.16 -11.42 -0.66
N GLU A 39 -12.30 -11.58 -1.34
CA GLU A 39 -13.23 -12.71 -1.32
C GLU A 39 -13.11 -13.60 -2.56
N PRO A 40 -13.15 -14.94 -2.40
CA PRO A 40 -13.02 -15.86 -3.52
C PRO A 40 -14.29 -15.90 -4.39
N THR A 41 -14.13 -15.82 -5.70
CA THR A 41 -15.21 -15.94 -6.69
C THR A 41 -14.77 -16.87 -7.82
N GLY A 42 -15.17 -18.14 -7.75
CA GLY A 42 -14.64 -19.17 -8.68
C GLY A 42 -13.15 -19.37 -8.46
N ASP A 43 -12.34 -19.19 -9.52
CA ASP A 43 -10.88 -19.32 -9.49
C ASP A 43 -10.14 -18.01 -9.18
N LEU A 44 -10.88 -16.96 -8.78
CA LEU A 44 -10.36 -15.61 -8.56
C LEU A 44 -10.49 -15.17 -7.10
N TRP A 45 -9.69 -14.16 -6.74
CA TRP A 45 -9.73 -13.45 -5.46
C TRP A 45 -10.17 -12.00 -5.72
N CYS A 46 -11.27 -11.57 -5.10
CA CYS A 46 -11.96 -10.31 -5.40
C CYS A 46 -12.09 -9.44 -4.15
N ALA A 47 -11.45 -8.27 -4.09
CA ALA A 47 -11.63 -7.33 -2.98
C ALA A 47 -13.09 -6.84 -2.79
N GLU A 48 -13.72 -7.12 -1.64
CA GLU A 48 -14.74 -6.30 -1.00
C GLU A 48 -14.25 -4.86 -0.93
N ARG A 49 -15.11 -3.99 -1.45
CA ARG A 49 -14.90 -2.56 -1.49
C ARG A 49 -14.71 -2.03 -0.05
N PRO A 50 -13.70 -1.19 0.22
CA PRO A 50 -13.56 -0.53 1.52
C PRO A 50 -14.86 0.17 1.91
N ARG A 51 -15.49 -0.22 3.03
CA ARG A 51 -16.44 0.66 3.74
C ARG A 51 -15.58 1.58 4.61
N SER A 52 -15.60 2.85 4.26
CA SER A 52 -14.71 3.90 4.74
C SER A 52 -14.99 4.32 6.18
N GLU A 53 -14.76 3.46 7.16
CA GLU A 53 -14.59 3.88 8.56
C GLU A 53 -13.50 3.00 9.19
N GLU A 54 -12.62 3.62 9.96
CA GLU A 54 -11.45 3.03 10.62
C GLU A 54 -10.28 2.65 9.73
N MET A 55 -9.38 3.62 9.53
CA MET A 55 -7.99 3.29 9.76
C MET A 55 -7.32 4.44 10.51
N LEU A 56 -6.84 4.06 11.71
CA LEU A 56 -6.52 4.86 12.88
C LEU A 56 -5.31 5.79 12.70
N GLU A 57 -5.34 6.89 13.46
CA GLU A 57 -4.26 7.85 13.67
C GLU A 57 -2.94 7.15 14.05
N VAL A 58 -1.91 7.36 13.23
CA VAL A 58 -0.52 7.15 13.64
C VAL A 58 -0.01 8.49 14.16
N VAL A 59 -0.08 8.69 15.47
CA VAL A 59 0.54 9.83 16.17
C VAL A 59 2.00 9.50 16.44
N PHE A 60 2.92 10.31 15.92
CA PHE A 60 4.27 10.44 16.46
C PHE A 60 4.34 11.80 17.18
N GLU A 61 4.44 11.78 18.51
CA GLU A 61 4.99 12.89 19.32
C GLU A 61 6.51 12.72 19.46
#